data_AF-A0A3N5TEN4-F1
#
_entry.id   AF-A0A3N5TEN4-F1
#
_cell.length_a   1.000
_cell.length_b   1.000
_cell.length_c   1.000
_cell.angle_alpha   90.00
_cell.angle_beta   90.00
_cell.angle_gamma   90.00
#
_symmetry.space_group_name_H-M   'P 1'
#
loop_
_entity.id
_entity.type
_entity.pdbx_description
1 polymer ?
#
loop_
_entity_poly.entity_id
_entity_poly.type
_entity_poly.pdbx_seq_one_letter_code
_entity_poly.pdbx_strand_id
1 'polypeptide(L)'
;MNAAKLFLLSFAFLAVQIIHAQDVIQIKQEHIFFNARIDERDYKLEGMIYRPDDNAAHPVIIMNHGRNGKSPSVNPNEVSNYADLCKAFAQEGFTVLLLVRRGYGASQGPDSELKTTAVDSGLEGAKDVQAAILYMQQQSFVIPEKVVIAGQSQGGWVALACSAVRIRGVLGAINISGGTNYASMGPAANSVKETPRLCYGYIRRMTGTTPRSGSRPCSSDSPNQGASVHC
;
A
#
# COMPACT_ATOMS: atom_id res chain seq x y z
N MET A 1 39.09 34.11 39.44
CA MET A 1 38.19 32.99 39.08
C MET A 1 39.06 31.75 38.91
N ASN A 2 38.97 30.79 39.83
CA ASN A 2 39.91 29.66 39.88
C ASN A 2 39.55 28.60 38.82
N ALA A 3 40.59 28.04 38.17
CA ALA A 3 40.51 27.09 37.06
C ALA A 3 39.57 25.89 37.31
N ALA A 4 39.37 25.50 38.58
CA ALA A 4 38.43 24.44 38.97
C ALA A 4 36.96 24.71 38.59
N LYS A 5 36.51 25.98 38.60
CA LYS A 5 35.14 26.34 38.19
C LYS A 5 34.94 26.29 36.68
N LEU A 6 35.99 26.48 35.89
CA LEU A 6 35.94 26.43 34.42
C LEU A 6 35.90 24.97 33.91
N PHE A 7 36.56 24.05 34.62
CA PHE A 7 36.55 22.61 34.32
C PHE A 7 35.22 21.91 34.63
N LEU A 8 34.50 22.34 35.68
CA LEU A 8 33.19 21.76 36.03
C LEU A 8 32.10 22.20 35.04
N LEU A 9 32.17 23.42 34.52
CA LEU A 9 31.22 23.93 33.52
C LEU A 9 31.40 23.27 32.14
N SER A 10 32.64 22.95 31.74
CA SER A 10 32.91 22.23 30.48
C SER A 10 32.50 20.75 30.53
N PHE A 11 32.64 20.08 31.68
CA PHE A 11 32.12 18.71 31.86
C PHE A 11 30.60 18.66 31.89
N ALA A 12 29.92 19.64 32.51
CA ALA A 12 28.47 19.72 32.49
C ALA A 12 27.93 19.96 31.07
N PHE A 13 28.61 20.79 30.26
CA PHE A 13 28.24 20.98 28.85
C PHE A 13 28.44 19.70 28.01
N LEU A 14 29.52 18.95 28.25
CA LEU A 14 29.76 17.69 27.56
C LEU A 14 28.74 16.60 27.97
N ALA A 15 28.37 16.54 29.24
CA ALA A 15 27.36 15.60 29.74
C ALA A 15 25.94 15.92 29.23
N VAL A 16 25.60 17.21 29.08
CA VAL A 16 24.29 17.62 28.52
C VAL A 16 24.20 17.32 27.02
N GLN A 17 25.30 17.37 26.26
CA GLN A 17 25.29 17.01 24.83
C GLN A 17 25.12 15.49 24.60
N ILE A 18 25.52 14.65 25.55
CA ILE A 18 25.37 13.18 25.43
C ILE A 18 23.91 12.74 25.64
N ILE A 19 23.10 13.51 26.36
CA ILE A 19 21.68 13.18 26.64
C ILE A 19 20.76 13.49 25.44
N HIS A 20 21.27 14.15 24.39
CA HIS A 20 20.54 14.45 23.16
C HIS A 20 20.83 13.48 22.00
N ALA A 21 21.36 12.29 22.27
CA ALA A 21 21.25 11.19 21.31
C ALA A 21 19.77 10.76 21.28
N GLN A 22 18.99 11.37 20.38
CA GLN A 22 17.63 10.95 20.07
C GLN A 22 17.61 9.43 19.92
N ASP A 23 16.66 8.76 20.56
CA ASP A 23 16.31 7.36 20.33
C ASP A 23 15.86 7.18 18.87
N VAL A 24 16.81 7.21 17.93
CA VAL A 24 16.53 6.97 16.52
C VAL A 24 16.31 5.47 16.40
N ILE A 25 15.04 5.08 16.26
CA ILE A 25 14.65 3.70 15.96
C ILE A 25 15.45 3.27 14.73
N GLN A 26 16.31 2.27 14.92
CA GLN A 26 17.07 1.67 13.83
C GLN A 26 16.10 0.90 12.95
N ILE A 27 16.18 1.11 11.63
CA ILE A 27 15.31 0.48 10.65
C ILE A 27 16.08 -0.59 9.92
N LYS A 28 15.64 -1.85 10.06
CA LYS A 28 16.14 -2.95 9.27
C LYS A 28 15.48 -2.95 7.89
N GLN A 29 16.29 -3.12 6.85
CA GLN A 29 15.84 -3.24 5.45
C GLN A 29 16.17 -4.62 4.91
N GLU A 30 15.19 -5.33 4.33
CA GLU A 30 15.37 -6.69 3.83
C GLU A 30 14.76 -6.80 2.42
N HIS A 31 15.62 -6.95 1.41
CA HIS A 31 15.18 -7.26 0.05
C HIS A 31 14.84 -8.76 0.00
N ILE A 32 13.59 -9.07 -0.30
CA ILE A 32 13.08 -10.44 -0.27
C ILE A 32 12.45 -10.84 -1.60
N PHE A 33 12.37 -12.15 -1.77
CA PHE A 33 11.44 -12.77 -2.70
C PHE A 33 10.59 -13.78 -1.94
N PHE A 34 9.30 -13.84 -2.24
CA PHE A 34 8.37 -14.77 -1.59
C PHE A 34 7.47 -15.46 -2.60
N ASN A 35 7.05 -16.68 -2.26
CA ASN A 35 6.10 -17.43 -3.07
C ASN A 35 4.68 -16.95 -2.75
N ALA A 36 3.94 -16.56 -3.78
CA ALA A 36 2.57 -16.09 -3.73
C ALA A 36 1.68 -17.04 -4.54
N ARG A 37 0.67 -17.63 -3.91
CA ARG A 37 -0.34 -18.44 -4.59
C ARG A 37 -1.53 -17.56 -4.97
N ILE A 38 -1.74 -17.35 -6.27
CA ILE A 38 -2.78 -16.48 -6.83
C ILE A 38 -3.50 -17.24 -7.94
N ASP A 39 -4.83 -17.34 -7.85
CA ASP A 39 -5.67 -18.10 -8.80
C ASP A 39 -5.11 -19.51 -9.08
N GLU A 40 -4.74 -20.21 -8.00
CA GLU A 40 -4.18 -21.57 -8.00
C GLU A 40 -2.80 -21.74 -8.65
N ARG A 41 -2.13 -20.63 -9.00
CA ARG A 41 -0.77 -20.63 -9.54
C ARG A 41 0.20 -20.01 -8.57
N ASP A 42 1.43 -20.51 -8.56
CA ASP A 42 2.50 -19.99 -7.73
C ASP A 42 3.35 -19.00 -8.52
N TYR A 43 3.61 -17.84 -7.93
CA TYR A 43 4.45 -16.78 -8.46
C TYR A 43 5.51 -16.43 -7.43
N LYS A 44 6.74 -16.19 -7.87
CA LYS A 44 7.76 -15.56 -7.03
C LYS A 44 7.65 -14.04 -7.15
N LEU A 45 7.26 -13.37 -6.07
CA LEU A 45 7.14 -11.91 -6.03
C LEU A 45 8.32 -11.29 -5.25
N GLU A 46 8.72 -10.11 -5.69
CA GLU A 46 9.77 -9.28 -5.12
C GLU A 46 9.16 -8.29 -4.10
N GLY A 47 9.92 -7.94 -3.08
CA GLY A 47 9.54 -6.86 -2.18
C GLY A 47 10.69 -6.39 -1.28
N MET A 48 10.50 -5.23 -0.67
CA MET A 48 11.42 -4.69 0.33
C MET A 48 10.69 -4.54 1.66
N ILE A 49 11.21 -5.17 2.69
CA ILE A 49 10.72 -5.01 4.06
C ILE A 49 11.50 -3.88 4.74
N TYR A 50 10.77 -2.99 5.41
CA TYR A 50 11.31 -1.98 6.32
C TYR A 50 10.64 -2.22 7.68
N ARG A 51 11.42 -2.38 8.75
CA ARG A 51 10.84 -2.61 10.08
C ARG A 51 11.73 -2.07 11.20
N PRO A 52 11.15 -1.70 12.35
CA PRO A 52 11.93 -1.47 13.57
C PRO A 52 12.86 -2.65 13.86
N ASP A 53 14.10 -2.33 14.25
CA ASP A 53 15.09 -3.31 14.69
C ASP A 53 15.04 -3.48 16.23
N ASP A 54 13.87 -3.87 16.73
CA ASP A 54 13.55 -3.94 18.17
C ASP A 54 13.05 -5.31 18.64
N ASN A 55 13.09 -6.32 17.75
CA ASN A 55 12.58 -7.68 17.98
C ASN A 55 11.10 -7.78 18.41
N ALA A 56 10.31 -6.71 18.24
CA ALA A 56 8.89 -6.71 18.53
C ALA A 56 8.03 -6.99 17.28
N ALA A 57 6.79 -7.43 17.52
CA ALA A 57 5.80 -7.56 16.45
C ALA A 57 5.05 -6.24 16.26
N HIS A 58 4.93 -5.79 15.01
CA HIS A 58 4.34 -4.49 14.67
C HIS A 58 3.13 -4.65 13.74
N PRO A 59 2.19 -3.68 13.72
CA PRO A 59 1.22 -3.58 12.63
C PRO A 59 1.95 -3.48 11.28
N VAL A 60 1.35 -4.02 10.22
CA VAL A 60 1.98 -4.07 8.89
C VAL A 60 1.30 -3.15 7.88
N ILE A 61 2.09 -2.41 7.12
CA ILE A 61 1.66 -1.67 5.94
C ILE A 61 2.11 -2.44 4.69
N ILE A 62 1.17 -2.76 3.81
CA ILE A 62 1.50 -3.21 2.45
C ILE A 62 1.49 -1.98 1.54
N MET A 63 2.68 -1.51 1.19
CA MET A 63 2.88 -0.34 0.33
C MET A 63 2.92 -0.76 -1.14
N ASN A 64 2.08 -0.11 -1.95
CA ASN A 64 1.89 -0.42 -3.36
C ASN A 64 2.43 0.70 -4.25
N HIS A 65 3.39 0.38 -5.11
CA HIS A 65 3.96 1.30 -6.10
C HIS A 65 2.93 1.75 -7.15
N GLY A 66 3.17 2.89 -7.80
CA GLY A 66 2.42 3.35 -8.98
C GLY A 66 2.77 2.56 -10.24
N ARG A 67 2.27 3.00 -11.40
CA ARG A 67 2.60 2.42 -12.70
C ARG A 67 3.53 3.35 -13.48
N ASN A 68 4.69 2.84 -13.89
CA ASN A 68 5.69 3.58 -14.65
C ASN A 68 5.54 3.31 -16.16
N GLY A 69 4.69 4.10 -16.83
CA GLY A 69 4.50 4.03 -18.29
C GLY A 69 3.49 2.98 -18.76
N LYS A 70 3.42 2.78 -20.08
CA LYS A 70 2.42 1.91 -20.72
C LYS A 70 2.68 0.42 -20.46
N SER A 71 3.94 0.03 -20.41
CA SER A 71 4.38 -1.34 -20.11
C SER A 71 5.13 -1.35 -18.79
N PRO A 72 4.90 -2.35 -17.92
CA PRO A 72 5.76 -2.57 -16.76
C PRO A 72 7.20 -2.71 -17.21
N SER A 73 8.11 -2.07 -16.48
CA SER A 73 9.54 -2.21 -16.70
C SER A 73 10.11 -3.20 -15.69
N VAL A 74 11.10 -3.98 -16.11
CA VAL A 74 12.02 -4.67 -15.21
C VAL A 74 12.99 -3.63 -14.66
N ASN A 75 12.45 -2.67 -13.91
CA ASN A 75 13.22 -1.59 -13.31
C ASN A 75 13.72 -2.07 -11.95
N PRO A 76 15.04 -2.23 -11.75
CA PRO A 76 15.59 -2.67 -10.47
C PRO A 76 15.32 -1.69 -9.32
N ASN A 77 14.86 -0.47 -9.62
CA ASN A 77 14.50 0.53 -8.62
C ASN A 77 13.06 0.42 -8.10
N GLU A 78 12.23 -0.51 -8.59
CA GLU A 78 10.85 -0.65 -8.09
C GLU A 78 10.81 -0.91 -6.57
N VAL A 79 11.77 -1.67 -6.04
CA VAL A 79 11.92 -1.93 -4.60
C VAL A 79 12.47 -0.74 -3.78
N SER A 80 12.87 0.36 -4.42
CA SER A 80 13.45 1.53 -3.75
C SER A 80 12.70 2.85 -4.00
N ASN A 81 11.76 2.88 -4.96
CA ASN A 81 10.99 4.08 -5.34
C ASN A 81 10.23 4.77 -4.20
N TYR A 82 9.98 4.06 -3.07
CA TYR A 82 9.25 4.57 -1.90
C TYR A 82 10.05 4.43 -0.60
N ALA A 83 11.38 4.32 -0.68
CA ALA A 83 12.21 4.00 0.48
C ALA A 83 12.04 4.99 1.64
N ASP A 84 12.01 6.29 1.38
CA ASP A 84 11.89 7.30 2.43
C ASP A 84 10.53 7.24 3.13
N LEU A 85 9.45 7.05 2.37
CA LEU A 85 8.10 6.88 2.94
C LEU A 85 8.00 5.59 3.76
N CYS A 86 8.57 4.48 3.27
CA CYS A 86 8.56 3.21 3.99
C CYS A 86 9.40 3.30 5.28
N LYS A 87 10.53 4.00 5.26
CA LYS A 87 11.34 4.28 6.45
C LYS A 87 10.59 5.16 7.45
N ALA A 88 9.90 6.20 6.99
CA ALA A 88 9.09 7.07 7.84
C ALA A 88 7.99 6.27 8.55
N PHE A 89 7.26 5.40 7.84
CA PHE A 89 6.29 4.51 8.49
C PHE A 89 6.96 3.55 9.48
N ALA A 90 8.14 3.01 9.17
CA ALA A 90 8.84 2.13 10.08
C ALA A 90 9.34 2.85 11.34
N GLN A 91 9.73 4.12 11.23
CA GLN A 91 10.05 4.98 12.37
C GLN A 91 8.84 5.24 13.27
N GLU A 92 7.61 5.15 12.73
CA GLU A 92 6.36 5.23 13.50
C GLU A 92 5.90 3.88 14.07
N GLY A 93 6.75 2.85 14.05
CA GLY A 93 6.44 1.53 14.64
C GLY A 93 5.59 0.62 13.75
N PHE A 94 5.70 0.76 12.42
CA PHE A 94 5.09 -0.18 11.47
C PHE A 94 6.15 -1.09 10.83
N THR A 95 5.82 -2.35 10.62
CA THR A 95 6.50 -3.12 9.57
C THR A 95 5.91 -2.72 8.23
N VAL A 96 6.73 -2.50 7.21
CA VAL A 96 6.29 -2.12 5.87
C VAL A 96 6.82 -3.14 4.89
N LEU A 97 5.93 -3.71 4.06
CA LEU A 97 6.31 -4.42 2.85
C LEU A 97 6.00 -3.53 1.65
N LEU A 98 7.04 -3.00 0.99
CA LEU A 98 6.91 -2.46 -0.35
C LEU A 98 6.80 -3.64 -1.32
N LEU A 99 5.58 -3.92 -1.76
CA LEU A 99 5.27 -5.01 -2.68
C LEU A 99 5.55 -4.57 -4.12
N VAL A 100 6.36 -5.35 -4.84
CA VAL A 100 6.46 -5.28 -6.30
C VAL A 100 5.44 -6.25 -6.91
N ARG A 101 4.41 -5.72 -7.57
CA ARG A 101 3.29 -6.53 -8.08
C ARG A 101 3.67 -7.36 -9.31
N ARG A 102 2.84 -8.34 -9.68
CA ARG A 102 3.12 -9.22 -10.84
C ARG A 102 3.33 -8.38 -12.11
N GLY A 103 4.37 -8.74 -12.87
CA GLY A 103 4.76 -8.05 -14.10
C GLY A 103 5.70 -6.86 -13.90
N TYR A 104 5.99 -6.42 -12.68
CA TYR A 104 6.92 -5.33 -12.38
C TYR A 104 8.24 -5.83 -11.77
N GLY A 105 9.31 -5.05 -11.92
CA GLY A 105 10.61 -5.35 -11.29
C GLY A 105 11.08 -6.77 -11.60
N ALA A 106 11.47 -7.52 -10.57
CA ALA A 106 11.84 -8.93 -10.64
C ALA A 106 10.71 -9.89 -10.20
N SER A 107 9.49 -9.38 -9.99
CA SER A 107 8.31 -10.21 -9.76
C SER A 107 7.92 -11.00 -11.00
N GLN A 108 7.61 -12.29 -10.81
CA GLN A 108 7.12 -13.14 -11.87
C GLN A 108 5.66 -12.83 -12.23
N GLY A 109 5.21 -13.40 -13.36
CA GLY A 109 3.83 -13.34 -13.80
C GLY A 109 3.53 -12.21 -14.79
N PRO A 110 2.31 -12.18 -15.34
CA PRO A 110 1.89 -11.13 -16.25
C PRO A 110 1.68 -9.81 -15.51
N ASP A 111 1.61 -8.71 -16.26
CA ASP A 111 1.08 -7.44 -15.76
C ASP A 111 -0.34 -7.64 -15.21
N SER A 112 -0.48 -7.65 -13.88
CA SER A 112 -1.76 -7.88 -13.21
C SER A 112 -2.78 -6.77 -13.52
N GLU A 113 -2.30 -5.58 -13.87
CA GLU A 113 -3.14 -4.41 -14.02
C GLU A 113 -3.58 -4.15 -15.46
N LEU A 114 -3.00 -4.87 -16.44
CA LEU A 114 -3.41 -4.82 -17.85
C LEU A 114 -4.76 -5.54 -18.03
N LYS A 115 -5.84 -4.82 -17.76
CA LYS A 115 -7.22 -5.28 -17.93
C LYS A 115 -7.97 -4.42 -18.93
N THR A 116 -9.26 -4.69 -19.12
CA THR A 116 -10.14 -3.90 -19.98
C THR A 116 -10.86 -2.79 -19.21
N THR A 117 -11.05 -2.96 -17.89
CA THR A 117 -11.73 -2.00 -17.02
C THR A 117 -10.87 -1.60 -15.84
N ALA A 118 -11.09 -0.38 -15.35
CA ALA A 118 -10.48 0.13 -14.12
C ALA A 118 -10.73 -0.81 -12.93
N VAL A 119 -11.96 -1.31 -12.79
CA VAL A 119 -12.33 -2.19 -11.67
C VAL A 119 -11.57 -3.51 -11.73
N ASP A 120 -11.53 -4.16 -12.90
CA ASP A 120 -10.80 -5.43 -13.05
C ASP A 120 -9.30 -5.24 -12.80
N SER A 121 -8.73 -4.11 -13.22
CA SER A 121 -7.34 -3.72 -12.94
C SER A 121 -7.05 -3.72 -11.44
N GLY A 122 -7.90 -3.03 -10.68
CA GLY A 122 -7.74 -2.88 -9.24
C GLY A 122 -7.95 -4.21 -8.52
N LEU A 123 -8.98 -4.96 -8.91
CA LEU A 123 -9.29 -6.27 -8.31
C LEU A 123 -8.20 -7.31 -8.59
N GLU A 124 -7.58 -7.28 -9.77
CA GLU A 124 -6.46 -8.17 -10.07
C GLU A 124 -5.20 -7.79 -9.28
N GLY A 125 -4.89 -6.50 -9.17
CA GLY A 125 -3.81 -6.03 -8.28
C GLY A 125 -4.08 -6.35 -6.80
N ALA A 126 -5.35 -6.36 -6.37
CA ALA A 126 -5.74 -6.72 -5.01
C ALA A 126 -5.43 -8.20 -4.68
N LYS A 127 -5.36 -9.09 -5.68
CA LYS A 127 -4.91 -10.48 -5.46
C LYS A 127 -3.43 -10.55 -5.08
N ASP A 128 -2.60 -9.73 -5.72
CA ASP A 128 -1.17 -9.63 -5.39
C ASP A 128 -0.99 -9.13 -3.95
N VAL A 129 -1.75 -8.10 -3.57
CA VAL A 129 -1.78 -7.57 -2.20
C VAL A 129 -2.26 -8.61 -1.20
N GLN A 130 -3.32 -9.35 -1.50
CA GLN A 130 -3.82 -10.41 -0.62
C GLN A 130 -2.76 -11.49 -0.38
N ALA A 131 -2.04 -11.92 -1.42
CA ALA A 131 -0.97 -12.89 -1.27
C ALA A 131 0.21 -12.34 -0.44
N ALA A 132 0.57 -11.07 -0.62
CA ALA A 132 1.57 -10.40 0.20
C ALA A 132 1.14 -10.30 1.68
N ILE A 133 -0.13 -10.03 1.96
CA ILE A 133 -0.69 -10.05 3.32
C ILE A 133 -0.55 -11.44 3.94
N LEU A 134 -0.92 -12.50 3.21
CA LEU A 134 -0.80 -13.87 3.70
C LEU A 134 0.66 -14.25 4.01
N TYR A 135 1.61 -13.76 3.22
CA TYR A 135 3.04 -13.94 3.50
C TYR A 135 3.47 -13.17 4.76
N MET A 136 3.08 -11.89 4.89
CA MET A 136 3.46 -11.07 6.05
C MET A 136 2.83 -11.56 7.35
N GLN A 137 1.60 -12.09 7.30
CA GLN A 137 0.91 -12.67 8.46
C GLN A 137 1.62 -13.90 9.05
N GLN A 138 2.56 -14.52 8.31
CA GLN A 138 3.37 -15.64 8.80
C GLN A 138 4.68 -15.21 9.46
N GLN A 139 5.02 -13.91 9.41
CA GLN A 139 6.27 -13.40 9.97
C GLN A 139 6.11 -13.13 11.47
N SER A 140 7.08 -13.55 12.27
CA SER A 140 7.04 -13.40 13.73
C SER A 140 7.07 -11.95 14.22
N PHE A 141 7.52 -11.03 13.37
CA PHE A 141 7.58 -9.58 13.63
C PHE A 141 6.36 -8.81 13.13
N VAL A 142 5.27 -9.50 12.72
CA VAL A 142 4.02 -8.89 12.27
C VAL A 142 2.87 -9.27 13.19
N ILE A 143 1.99 -8.32 13.50
CA ILE A 143 0.69 -8.57 14.14
C ILE A 143 -0.34 -8.90 13.04
N PRO A 144 -0.80 -10.17 12.89
CA PRO A 144 -1.55 -10.59 11.70
C PRO A 144 -2.89 -9.86 11.49
N GLU A 145 -3.53 -9.40 12.55
CA GLU A 145 -4.84 -8.73 12.53
C GLU A 145 -4.74 -7.21 12.33
N LYS A 146 -3.54 -6.65 12.19
CA LYS A 146 -3.31 -5.20 12.07
C LYS A 146 -2.60 -4.85 10.77
N VAL A 147 -3.35 -4.96 9.66
CA VAL A 147 -2.86 -4.68 8.31
C VAL A 147 -3.46 -3.37 7.80
N VAL A 148 -2.63 -2.50 7.24
CA VAL A 148 -3.04 -1.32 6.46
C VAL A 148 -2.53 -1.47 5.04
N ILE A 149 -3.34 -1.09 4.07
CA ILE A 149 -2.96 -1.12 2.65
C ILE A 149 -2.73 0.31 2.20
N ALA A 150 -1.52 0.64 1.75
CA ALA A 150 -1.19 1.97 1.27
C ALA A 150 -0.74 1.91 -0.19
N GLY A 151 -0.95 2.99 -0.94
CA GLY A 151 -0.40 3.08 -2.28
C GLY A 151 -0.54 4.45 -2.91
N GLN A 152 0.29 4.70 -3.92
CA GLN A 152 0.31 5.94 -4.68
C GLN A 152 -0.02 5.71 -6.16
N SER A 153 -0.72 6.65 -6.80
CA SER A 153 -1.13 6.53 -8.21
C SER A 153 -1.93 5.23 -8.44
N GLN A 154 -1.53 4.40 -9.39
CA GLN A 154 -2.13 3.09 -9.63
C GLN A 154 -2.09 2.18 -8.38
N GLY A 155 -1.07 2.27 -7.53
CA GLY A 155 -1.02 1.56 -6.26
C GLY A 155 -2.11 2.03 -5.27
N GLY A 156 -2.48 3.31 -5.31
CA GLY A 156 -3.59 3.85 -4.52
C GLY A 156 -4.95 3.35 -5.03
N TRP A 157 -5.08 3.16 -6.35
CA TRP A 157 -6.24 2.50 -6.94
C TRP A 157 -6.38 1.03 -6.49
N VAL A 158 -5.26 0.30 -6.44
CA VAL A 158 -5.22 -1.07 -5.89
C VAL A 158 -5.60 -1.08 -4.40
N ALA A 159 -5.12 -0.10 -3.61
CA ALA A 159 -5.49 0.03 -2.19
C ALA A 159 -7.01 0.23 -2.00
N LEU A 160 -7.64 1.05 -2.84
CA LEU A 160 -9.10 1.20 -2.86
C LEU A 160 -9.81 -0.10 -3.26
N ALA A 161 -9.32 -0.81 -4.29
CA ALA A 161 -9.89 -2.08 -4.72
C ALA A 161 -9.82 -3.16 -3.62
N CYS A 162 -8.72 -3.24 -2.89
CA CYS A 162 -8.58 -4.12 -1.71
C CYS A 162 -9.66 -3.83 -0.65
N SER A 163 -10.10 -2.59 -0.54
CA SER A 163 -11.10 -2.17 0.44
C SER A 163 -12.53 -2.55 0.06
N ALA A 164 -12.76 -2.90 -1.22
CA ALA A 164 -14.03 -3.41 -1.72
C ALA A 164 -14.19 -4.92 -1.55
N VAL A 165 -13.12 -5.64 -1.18
CA VAL A 165 -13.12 -7.09 -0.92
C VAL A 165 -12.82 -7.39 0.56
N ARG A 166 -13.21 -8.57 1.03
CA ARG A 166 -12.94 -8.99 2.42
C ARG A 166 -11.58 -9.65 2.52
N ILE A 167 -10.58 -8.91 2.97
CA ILE A 167 -9.26 -9.44 3.35
C ILE A 167 -9.16 -9.50 4.88
N ARG A 168 -8.74 -10.64 5.43
CA ARG A 168 -8.61 -10.85 6.89
C ARG A 168 -7.47 -9.99 7.45
N GLY A 169 -7.72 -9.31 8.56
CA GLY A 169 -6.74 -8.48 9.27
C GLY A 169 -6.56 -7.07 8.71
N VAL A 170 -7.23 -6.70 7.61
CA VAL A 170 -7.15 -5.34 7.05
C VAL A 170 -8.03 -4.38 7.84
N LEU A 171 -7.41 -3.36 8.41
CA LEU A 171 -8.04 -2.28 9.19
C LEU A 171 -8.49 -1.12 8.30
N GLY A 172 -7.79 -0.87 7.20
CA GLY A 172 -8.11 0.25 6.31
C GLY A 172 -7.13 0.38 5.14
N ALA A 173 -7.40 1.37 4.29
CA ALA A 173 -6.56 1.70 3.15
C ALA A 173 -6.24 3.19 3.07
N ILE A 174 -5.04 3.51 2.60
CA ILE A 174 -4.53 4.85 2.37
C ILE A 174 -4.33 5.04 0.85
N ASN A 175 -5.10 5.95 0.27
CA ASN A 175 -5.02 6.31 -1.14
C ASN A 175 -4.23 7.61 -1.32
N ILE A 176 -3.02 7.55 -1.88
CA ILE A 176 -2.16 8.72 -2.12
C ILE A 176 -2.25 9.10 -3.60
N SER A 177 -3.07 10.11 -3.94
CA SER A 177 -3.25 10.56 -5.33
C SER A 177 -3.54 9.40 -6.30
N GLY A 178 -4.30 8.40 -5.83
CA GLY A 178 -4.49 7.17 -6.58
C GLY A 178 -5.72 7.21 -7.48
N GLY A 179 -5.53 6.63 -8.64
CA GLY A 179 -6.48 6.56 -9.74
C GLY A 179 -5.85 5.76 -10.88
N THR A 180 -6.63 5.52 -11.93
CA THR A 180 -6.16 4.74 -13.07
C THR A 180 -6.56 5.43 -14.38
N ASN A 181 -5.61 5.57 -15.32
CA ASN A 181 -5.85 6.23 -16.60
C ASN A 181 -5.96 5.19 -17.74
N TYR A 182 -7.15 4.63 -17.86
CA TYR A 182 -7.50 3.61 -18.85
C TYR A 182 -7.60 4.10 -20.30
N ALA A 183 -7.69 5.41 -20.54
CA ALA A 183 -7.78 5.97 -21.90
C ALA A 183 -6.54 5.67 -22.75
N SER A 184 -5.41 5.30 -22.12
CA SER A 184 -4.14 5.02 -22.78
C SER A 184 -3.87 3.52 -23.04
N MET A 185 -4.78 2.62 -22.64
CA MET A 185 -4.59 1.15 -22.64
C MET A 185 -5.48 0.40 -23.64
N GLY A 186 -6.38 1.06 -24.37
CA GLY A 186 -7.19 0.47 -25.45
C GLY A 186 -8.56 1.14 -25.67
N PRO A 187 -9.27 0.83 -26.77
CA PRO A 187 -10.47 1.58 -27.22
C PRO A 187 -11.75 1.40 -26.39
N ALA A 188 -11.72 0.67 -25.27
CA ALA A 188 -12.90 0.36 -24.46
C ALA A 188 -12.97 1.14 -23.13
N ALA A 189 -12.37 2.32 -23.05
CA ALA A 189 -12.28 3.12 -21.84
C ALA A 189 -13.60 3.81 -21.44
N ASN A 190 -14.54 3.05 -20.87
CA ASN A 190 -15.68 3.59 -20.11
C ASN A 190 -15.32 3.60 -18.60
N SER A 191 -14.27 4.33 -18.22
CA SER A 191 -13.70 4.26 -16.86
C SER A 191 -14.43 5.09 -15.79
N VAL A 192 -15.27 6.06 -16.17
CA VAL A 192 -15.89 6.98 -15.18
C VAL A 192 -17.08 6.34 -14.45
N LYS A 193 -17.76 5.35 -15.05
CA LYS A 193 -19.00 4.77 -14.50
C LYS A 193 -18.79 3.66 -13.47
N GLU A 194 -17.61 3.04 -13.44
CA GLU A 194 -17.34 1.87 -12.59
C GLU A 194 -16.58 2.22 -11.29
N THR A 195 -15.88 3.36 -11.23
CA THR A 195 -15.26 3.92 -10.01
C THR A 195 -16.22 4.06 -8.82
N PRO A 196 -17.48 4.51 -9.01
CA PRO A 196 -18.44 4.58 -7.92
C PRO A 196 -18.71 3.23 -7.26
N ARG A 197 -18.59 2.09 -7.96
CA ARG A 197 -18.90 0.77 -7.38
C ARG A 197 -17.88 0.32 -6.34
N LEU A 198 -16.58 0.53 -6.59
CA LEU A 198 -15.53 0.22 -5.60
C LEU A 198 -15.60 1.16 -4.40
N CYS A 199 -15.76 2.47 -4.64
CA CYS A 199 -15.94 3.44 -3.56
C CYS A 199 -17.19 3.14 -2.73
N TYR A 200 -18.30 2.77 -3.36
CA TYR A 200 -19.54 2.44 -2.66
C TYR A 200 -19.45 1.10 -1.91
N GLY A 201 -18.77 0.10 -2.46
CA GLY A 201 -18.43 -1.13 -1.74
C GLY A 201 -17.60 -0.86 -0.48
N TYR A 202 -16.62 0.05 -0.58
CA TYR A 202 -15.83 0.50 0.55
C TYR A 202 -16.67 1.23 1.61
N ILE A 203 -17.47 2.24 1.21
CA ILE A 203 -18.34 2.99 2.12
C ILE A 203 -19.33 2.07 2.82
N ARG A 204 -19.93 1.11 2.12
CA ARG A 204 -20.84 0.12 2.73
C ARG A 204 -20.16 -0.71 3.80
N ARG A 205 -18.92 -1.14 3.55
CA ARG A 205 -18.12 -1.90 4.52
C ARG A 205 -17.78 -1.06 5.75
N MET A 206 -17.40 0.19 5.56
CA MET A 206 -17.11 1.14 6.65
C MET A 206 -18.35 1.45 7.50
N THR A 207 -19.53 1.53 6.88
CA THR A 207 -20.79 1.91 7.55
C THR A 207 -21.60 0.73 8.07
N GLY A 208 -21.20 -0.51 7.78
CA GLY A 208 -21.94 -1.71 8.16
C GLY A 208 -23.30 -1.86 7.46
N THR A 209 -23.52 -1.17 6.33
CA THR A 209 -24.81 -1.16 5.63
C THR A 209 -24.94 -2.33 4.66
N THR A 210 -25.89 -3.25 4.92
CA THR A 210 -26.29 -4.31 3.99
C THR A 210 -27.19 -3.78 2.86
N PRO A 211 -27.20 -4.40 1.66
CA PRO A 211 -28.10 -4.00 0.60
C PRO A 211 -29.56 -4.15 1.07
N ARG A 212 -30.38 -3.11 0.93
CA ARG A 212 -31.84 -3.28 0.98
C ARG A 212 -32.24 -4.21 -0.15
N SER A 213 -32.89 -5.34 0.18
CA SER A 213 -33.51 -6.21 -0.81
C SER A 213 -34.47 -5.38 -1.66
N GLY A 214 -34.09 -5.06 -2.91
CA GLY A 214 -34.92 -4.33 -3.86
C GLY A 214 -34.32 -3.06 -4.48
N SER A 215 -33.10 -2.64 -4.15
CA SER A 215 -32.44 -1.58 -4.93
C SER A 215 -32.04 -2.11 -6.31
N ARG A 216 -32.84 -1.81 -7.34
CA ARG A 216 -32.46 -2.06 -8.74
C ARG A 216 -31.09 -1.41 -9.01
N PRO A 217 -30.21 -2.01 -9.83
CA PRO A 217 -29.08 -1.27 -10.36
C PRO A 217 -29.62 -0.05 -11.09
N CYS A 218 -28.98 1.13 -10.92
CA CYS A 218 -29.28 2.28 -11.77
C CYS A 218 -29.13 1.84 -13.23
N SER A 219 -30.26 1.65 -13.91
CA SER A 219 -30.32 1.38 -15.34
C SER A 219 -29.89 2.64 -16.08
N SER A 220 -28.89 2.52 -16.96
CA SER A 220 -28.28 3.62 -17.69
C SER A 220 -29.07 4.06 -18.94
N ASP A 221 -30.37 3.82 -18.99
CA ASP A 221 -31.20 4.21 -20.14
C ASP A 221 -31.94 5.51 -19.82
N SER A 222 -31.20 6.62 -19.85
CA SER A 222 -31.78 7.94 -20.13
C SER A 222 -30.69 8.85 -20.68
N PRO A 223 -30.74 9.24 -21.96
CA PRO A 223 -29.85 10.23 -22.48
C PRO A 223 -30.30 11.60 -21.96
N ASN A 224 -29.32 12.39 -21.51
CA ASN A 224 -29.45 13.84 -21.39
C ASN A 224 -30.34 14.36 -20.25
N GLN A 225 -29.72 14.65 -19.11
CA GLN A 225 -30.00 15.90 -18.39
C GLN A 225 -28.87 16.19 -17.40
N GLY A 226 -28.28 17.38 -17.56
CA GLY A 226 -27.20 17.87 -16.72
C GLY A 226 -27.64 17.98 -15.27
N ALA A 227 -26.92 17.29 -14.40
CA ALA A 227 -26.89 17.58 -12.98
C ALA A 227 -25.46 17.37 -12.51
N SER A 228 -24.78 18.49 -12.28
CA SER A 228 -23.56 18.56 -11.48
C SER A 228 -23.85 17.95 -10.11
N VAL A 229 -23.21 16.84 -9.79
CA VAL A 229 -23.18 16.33 -8.43
C VAL A 229 -21.80 16.64 -7.86
N HIS A 230 -21.73 17.66 -7.02
CA HIS A 230 -20.61 17.85 -6.11
C HIS A 230 -20.57 16.68 -5.11
N CYS A 231 -19.41 16.05 -5.02
CA CYS A 231 -18.90 15.27 -3.89
C CYS A 231 -17.39 15.46 -3.89
#